data_AF-A0A2V8EV85-F1
#
_entry.id   AF-A0A2V8EV85-F1
#
_cell.length_a   1.000
_cell.length_b   1.000
_cell.length_c   1.000
_cell.angle_alpha   90.00
_cell.angle_beta   90.00
_cell.angle_gamma   90.00
#
_symmetry.space_group_name_H-M   'P 1'
#
loop_
_entity.id
_entity.type
_entity.pdbx_description
1 polymer ?
#
loop_
_entity_poly.entity_id
_entity_poly.type
_entity_poly.pdbx_seq_one_letter_code
_entity_poly.pdbx_strand_id
1 'polypeptide(L)'
;MPPPTPLPAAASASTDRQYLLERVGEAAVVQVYADAFRDLPLREKTLVWHLGQAAIAGRDIFYDQRYIHNLEMRDMLEALVPHASAIDADTWTAIEQYTKLFWINTGPYNNLTARKFVLGCTPEAFAEAARAAARGGATFPLRAGETIDALVARLEPLLFDAAVDPTVTSKTPPHGADILAASANNLHVGVRMADLDLFREEYPLNSR
;
A
#
# COMPACT_ATOMS: atom_id res chain seq x y z
N MET A 1 -35.54 -4.47 27.58
CA MET A 1 -34.78 -4.24 26.34
C MET A 1 -35.73 -4.40 25.16
N PRO A 2 -35.76 -3.49 24.19
CA PRO A 2 -36.48 -3.74 22.94
C PRO A 2 -35.83 -4.94 22.24
N PRO A 3 -36.61 -5.77 21.51
CA PRO A 3 -36.05 -6.88 20.75
C PRO A 3 -35.12 -6.36 19.64
N PRO A 4 -34.08 -7.14 19.26
CA PRO A 4 -33.23 -6.78 18.14
C PRO A 4 -34.09 -6.70 16.87
N THR A 5 -33.95 -5.59 16.13
CA THR A 5 -34.55 -5.42 14.82
C THR A 5 -34.09 -6.57 13.92
N PRO A 6 -35.00 -7.32 13.28
CA PRO A 6 -34.61 -8.42 12.41
C PRO A 6 -33.78 -7.87 11.24
N LEU A 7 -32.66 -8.54 10.95
CA LEU A 7 -31.85 -8.26 9.77
C LEU A 7 -32.73 -8.45 8.52
N PRO A 8 -32.70 -7.54 7.54
CA PRO A 8 -33.43 -7.71 6.30
C PRO A 8 -33.00 -9.01 5.62
N ALA A 9 -33.98 -9.77 5.11
CA ALA A 9 -33.74 -10.99 4.35
C ALA A 9 -32.80 -10.70 3.17
N ALA A 10 -31.82 -11.57 2.95
CA ALA A 10 -30.91 -11.46 1.81
C ALA A 10 -31.72 -11.37 0.51
N ALA A 11 -31.67 -10.19 -0.13
CA ALA A 11 -32.27 -10.00 -1.43
C ALA A 11 -31.65 -11.01 -2.41
N SER A 12 -32.50 -11.68 -3.20
CA SER A 12 -32.07 -12.61 -4.23
C SER A 12 -31.07 -11.90 -5.15
N ALA A 13 -29.82 -12.36 -5.17
CA ALA A 13 -28.78 -11.82 -6.02
C ALA A 13 -29.24 -11.85 -7.49
N SER A 14 -29.39 -10.68 -8.10
CA SER A 14 -29.58 -10.56 -9.54
C SER A 14 -28.36 -11.15 -10.24
N THR A 15 -28.56 -12.09 -11.17
CA THR A 15 -27.52 -12.81 -11.91
C THR A 15 -26.69 -11.95 -12.87
N ASP A 16 -26.89 -10.62 -12.89
CA ASP A 16 -26.30 -9.68 -13.86
C ASP A 16 -25.36 -8.63 -13.21
N ARG A 17 -24.99 -8.81 -11.92
CA ARG A 17 -24.07 -7.89 -11.24
C ARG A 17 -22.61 -8.32 -11.40
N GLN A 18 -21.75 -7.38 -11.76
CA GLN A 18 -20.31 -7.59 -11.77
C GLN A 18 -19.77 -7.62 -10.33
N TYR A 19 -19.18 -8.76 -9.93
CA TYR A 19 -18.51 -8.90 -8.63
C TYR A 19 -17.00 -8.98 -8.79
N LEU A 20 -16.50 -9.79 -9.73
CA LEU A 20 -15.07 -9.82 -10.04
C LEU A 20 -14.74 -8.65 -10.98
N LEU A 21 -13.92 -7.71 -10.51
CA LEU A 21 -13.48 -6.57 -11.30
C LEU A 21 -12.23 -6.92 -12.10
N GLU A 22 -11.23 -7.49 -11.43
CA GLU A 22 -9.94 -7.82 -12.03
C GLU A 22 -9.22 -8.92 -11.24
N ARG A 23 -8.25 -9.58 -11.86
CA ARG A 23 -7.23 -10.38 -11.18
C ARG A 23 -5.86 -9.72 -11.36
N VAL A 24 -5.20 -9.44 -10.25
CA VAL A 24 -3.85 -8.85 -10.21
C VAL A 24 -2.93 -9.88 -9.59
N GLY A 25 -2.19 -10.62 -10.42
CA GLY A 25 -1.47 -11.80 -9.99
C GLY A 25 -2.40 -12.81 -9.31
N GLU A 26 -2.11 -13.17 -8.06
CA GLU A 26 -2.94 -14.08 -7.26
C GLU A 26 -4.13 -13.40 -6.57
N ALA A 27 -4.18 -12.06 -6.55
CA ALA A 27 -5.24 -11.31 -5.89
C ALA A 27 -6.46 -11.12 -6.81
N ALA A 28 -7.66 -11.37 -6.28
CA ALA A 28 -8.91 -11.01 -6.94
C ALA A 28 -9.43 -9.70 -6.35
N VAL A 29 -9.62 -8.68 -7.20
CA VAL A 29 -10.28 -7.44 -6.81
C VAL A 29 -11.77 -7.63 -7.03
N VAL A 30 -12.53 -7.59 -5.93
CA VAL A 30 -13.98 -7.84 -5.95
C VAL A 30 -14.76 -6.62 -5.47
N GLN A 31 -15.89 -6.39 -6.11
CA GLN A 31 -16.86 -5.38 -5.73
C GLN A 31 -17.89 -5.98 -4.76
N VAL A 32 -18.17 -5.25 -3.68
CA VAL A 32 -19.25 -5.56 -2.75
C VAL A 32 -20.31 -4.47 -2.84
N TYR A 33 -21.57 -4.88 -2.79
CA TYR A 33 -22.72 -3.98 -2.89
C TYR A 33 -23.36 -3.77 -1.52
N ALA A 34 -23.59 -2.51 -1.15
CA ALA A 34 -24.28 -2.13 0.08
C ALA A 34 -25.73 -1.73 -0.23
N ASP A 35 -26.54 -2.65 -0.74
CA ASP A 35 -27.88 -2.37 -1.28
C ASP A 35 -28.81 -1.66 -0.28
N ALA A 36 -28.77 -2.09 0.97
CA ALA A 36 -29.58 -1.51 2.05
C ALA A 36 -29.18 -0.07 2.41
N PHE A 37 -28.00 0.42 1.97
CA PHE A 37 -27.56 1.80 2.23
C PHE A 37 -28.54 2.83 1.67
N ARG A 38 -29.16 2.54 0.51
CA ARG A 38 -30.15 3.42 -0.11
C ARG A 38 -31.38 3.64 0.76
N ASP A 39 -31.75 2.66 1.57
CA ASP A 39 -32.98 2.68 2.35
C ASP A 39 -32.78 3.34 3.72
N LEU A 40 -31.53 3.67 4.09
CA LEU A 40 -31.22 4.36 5.33
C LEU A 40 -31.82 5.79 5.37
N PRO A 41 -32.34 6.23 6.52
CA PRO A 41 -32.69 7.63 6.76
C PRO A 41 -31.50 8.56 6.50
N LEU A 42 -31.76 9.81 6.10
CA LEU A 42 -30.71 10.78 5.78
C LEU A 42 -29.69 10.93 6.92
N ARG A 43 -30.15 10.99 8.18
CA ARG A 43 -29.26 11.11 9.34
C ARG A 43 -28.27 9.96 9.45
N GLU A 44 -28.68 8.74 9.16
CA GLU A 44 -27.81 7.56 9.21
C GLU A 44 -26.84 7.54 8.02
N LYS A 45 -27.28 7.94 6.83
CA LYS A 45 -26.39 8.13 5.67
C LYS A 45 -25.30 9.16 5.96
N THR A 46 -25.66 10.27 6.60
CA THR A 46 -24.69 11.30 7.03
C THR A 46 -23.69 10.73 8.03
N LEU A 47 -24.16 9.96 9.02
CA LEU A 47 -23.27 9.29 9.98
C LEU A 47 -22.31 8.32 9.27
N VAL A 48 -22.82 7.43 8.42
CA VAL A 48 -22.01 6.48 7.66
C VAL A 48 -21.00 7.20 6.77
N TRP A 49 -21.39 8.31 6.13
CA TRP A 49 -20.48 9.11 5.33
C TRP A 49 -19.31 9.63 6.16
N HIS A 50 -19.57 10.24 7.32
CA HIS A 50 -18.50 10.75 8.18
C HIS A 50 -17.60 9.63 8.71
N LEU A 51 -18.16 8.49 9.11
CA LEU A 51 -17.38 7.33 9.55
C LEU A 51 -16.52 6.77 8.41
N GLY A 52 -17.05 6.74 7.18
CA GLY A 52 -16.30 6.34 5.99
C GLY A 52 -15.14 7.28 5.69
N GLN A 53 -15.36 8.60 5.76
CA GLN A 53 -14.28 9.59 5.60
C GLN A 53 -13.19 9.42 6.67
N ALA A 54 -13.58 9.20 7.93
CA ALA A 54 -12.64 8.96 9.02
C ALA A 54 -11.81 7.68 8.80
N ALA A 55 -12.43 6.61 8.31
CA ALA A 55 -11.71 5.37 7.99
C ALA A 55 -10.70 5.56 6.84
N ILE A 56 -11.09 6.28 5.77
CA ILE A 56 -10.21 6.57 4.63
C ILE A 56 -9.01 7.43 5.04
N ALA A 57 -9.21 8.40 5.95
CA ALA A 57 -8.15 9.27 6.44
C ALA A 57 -7.00 8.53 7.14
N GLY A 58 -7.25 7.32 7.67
CA GLY A 58 -6.22 6.48 8.30
C GLY A 58 -5.30 5.75 7.32
N ARG A 59 -5.56 5.81 6.00
CA ARG A 59 -4.81 5.07 4.97
C ARG A 59 -3.31 5.33 5.07
N ASP A 60 -2.91 6.60 5.09
CA ASP A 60 -1.49 6.98 5.00
C ASP A 60 -0.72 6.68 6.28
N ILE A 61 -1.40 6.71 7.44
CA ILE A 61 -0.85 6.23 8.72
C ILE A 61 -0.45 4.76 8.59
N PHE A 62 -1.31 3.93 8.01
CA PHE A 62 -1.03 2.51 7.85
C PHE A 62 0.09 2.24 6.82
N TYR A 63 0.14 3.01 5.72
CA TYR A 63 1.29 2.94 4.79
C TYR A 63 2.59 3.25 5.52
N ASP A 64 2.65 4.34 6.29
CA ASP A 64 3.86 4.73 7.04
C ASP A 64 4.28 3.67 8.05
N GLN A 65 3.33 3.13 8.83
CA GLN A 65 3.61 2.07 9.82
C GLN A 65 4.13 0.79 9.18
N ARG A 66 3.65 0.42 7.99
CA ARG A 66 4.08 -0.81 7.32
C ARG A 66 5.50 -0.74 6.79
N TYR A 67 5.97 0.42 6.35
CA TYR A 67 7.34 0.58 5.86
C TYR A 67 7.66 2.06 5.71
N ILE A 68 8.83 2.48 6.18
CA ILE A 68 9.21 3.91 6.22
C ILE A 68 9.25 4.58 4.85
N HIS A 69 9.45 3.80 3.78
CA HIS A 69 9.52 4.32 2.42
C HIS A 69 8.19 4.24 1.65
N ASN A 70 7.14 3.68 2.24
CA ASN A 70 5.90 3.36 1.54
C ASN A 70 5.22 4.58 0.90
N LEU A 71 5.12 5.70 1.62
CA LEU A 71 4.45 6.90 1.09
C LEU A 71 5.21 7.46 -0.12
N GLU A 72 6.53 7.54 -0.02
CA GLU A 72 7.37 8.05 -1.11
C GLU A 72 7.38 7.11 -2.33
N MET A 73 7.45 5.79 -2.10
CA MET A 73 7.32 4.80 -3.17
C MET A 73 5.94 4.87 -3.83
N ARG A 74 4.86 5.02 -3.05
CA ARG A 74 3.50 5.19 -3.57
C ARG A 74 3.42 6.42 -4.46
N ASP A 75 3.88 7.56 -3.97
CA ASP A 75 3.79 8.83 -4.68
C ASP A 75 4.60 8.79 -5.99
N MET A 76 5.75 8.10 -6.01
CA MET A 76 6.51 7.83 -7.24
C MET A 76 5.71 7.01 -8.26
N LEU A 77 5.06 5.92 -7.83
CA LEU A 77 4.27 5.05 -8.71
C LEU A 77 3.00 5.77 -9.19
N GLU A 78 2.29 6.44 -8.29
CA GLU A 78 1.06 7.18 -8.59
C GLU A 78 1.31 8.35 -9.55
N ALA A 79 2.50 8.98 -9.51
CA ALA A 79 2.91 9.98 -10.48
C ALA A 79 3.05 9.45 -11.92
N LEU A 80 3.27 8.14 -12.11
CA LEU A 80 3.37 7.53 -13.43
C LEU A 80 1.99 7.21 -14.03
N VAL A 81 0.99 6.93 -13.19
CA VAL A 81 -0.32 6.40 -13.63
C VAL A 81 -1.05 7.30 -14.63
N PRO A 82 -1.16 8.63 -14.41
CA PRO A 82 -1.81 9.52 -15.37
C PRO A 82 -1.07 9.62 -16.72
N HIS A 83 0.18 9.16 -16.79
CA HIS A 83 1.07 9.30 -17.94
C HIS A 83 1.36 7.96 -18.64
N ALA A 84 0.55 6.93 -18.40
CA ALA A 84 0.69 5.60 -18.99
C ALA A 84 0.93 5.61 -20.50
N SER A 85 0.23 6.47 -21.25
CA SER A 85 0.35 6.57 -22.71
C SER A 85 1.69 7.12 -23.21
N ALA A 86 2.48 7.75 -22.34
CA ALA A 86 3.81 8.26 -22.65
C ALA A 86 4.94 7.26 -22.35
N ILE A 87 4.59 6.11 -21.77
CA ILE A 87 5.52 5.06 -21.35
C ILE A 87 5.43 3.92 -22.37
N ASP A 88 6.57 3.28 -22.65
CA ASP A 88 6.62 2.06 -23.45
C ASP A 88 5.64 0.99 -22.91
N ALA A 89 4.92 0.30 -23.79
CA ALA A 89 3.78 -0.54 -23.40
C ALA A 89 4.17 -1.73 -22.52
N ASP A 90 5.31 -2.37 -22.79
CA ASP A 90 5.80 -3.51 -22.01
C ASP A 90 6.29 -3.03 -20.64
N THR A 91 6.98 -1.90 -20.61
CA THR A 91 7.41 -1.23 -19.37
C THR A 91 6.22 -0.81 -18.52
N TRP A 92 5.20 -0.21 -19.14
CA TRP A 92 3.97 0.19 -18.46
C TRP A 92 3.24 -1.01 -17.88
N THR A 93 3.15 -2.13 -18.61
CA THR A 93 2.51 -3.35 -18.11
C THR A 93 3.14 -3.83 -16.80
N ALA A 94 4.47 -3.81 -16.70
CA ALA A 94 5.18 -4.18 -15.47
C ALA A 94 4.94 -3.17 -14.33
N ILE A 95 4.96 -1.87 -14.64
CA ILE A 95 4.68 -0.79 -13.67
C ILE A 95 3.25 -0.88 -13.16
N GLU A 96 2.27 -1.07 -14.04
CA GLU A 96 0.86 -1.19 -13.70
C GLU A 96 0.61 -2.38 -12.78
N GLN A 97 1.15 -3.55 -13.14
CA GLN A 97 1.01 -4.75 -12.32
C GLN A 97 1.61 -4.56 -10.92
N TYR A 98 2.82 -4.00 -10.84
CA TYR A 98 3.47 -3.72 -9.56
C TYR A 98 2.69 -2.70 -8.73
N THR A 99 2.23 -1.61 -9.35
CA THR A 99 1.47 -0.53 -8.69
C THR A 99 0.15 -1.07 -8.11
N LYS A 100 -0.58 -1.88 -8.88
CA LYS A 100 -1.81 -2.54 -8.38
C LYS A 100 -1.51 -3.47 -7.21
N LEU A 101 -0.45 -4.29 -7.29
CA LEU A 101 -0.04 -5.14 -6.16
C LEU A 101 0.38 -4.31 -4.95
N PHE A 102 1.08 -3.19 -5.15
CA PHE A 102 1.49 -2.27 -4.10
C PHE A 102 0.27 -1.68 -3.38
N TRP A 103 -0.77 -1.27 -4.11
CA TRP A 103 -2.02 -0.78 -3.51
C TRP A 103 -2.75 -1.86 -2.72
N ILE A 104 -2.93 -3.05 -3.33
CA ILE A 104 -3.60 -4.20 -2.70
C ILE A 104 -2.89 -4.60 -1.40
N ASN A 105 -1.56 -4.57 -1.42
CA ASN A 105 -0.75 -4.98 -0.29
C ASN A 105 -0.40 -3.83 0.66
N THR A 106 -0.77 -2.59 0.39
CA THR A 106 -0.37 -1.41 1.19
C THR A 106 1.16 -1.26 1.33
N GLY A 107 1.90 -1.49 0.24
CA GLY A 107 3.38 -1.48 0.21
C GLY A 107 3.96 -2.64 -0.61
N PRO A 108 5.30 -2.76 -0.68
CA PRO A 108 6.00 -3.69 -1.57
C PRO A 108 6.09 -5.12 -1.00
N TYR A 109 5.22 -5.49 -0.06
CA TYR A 109 5.29 -6.76 0.68
C TYR A 109 4.00 -7.56 0.52
N ASN A 110 4.10 -8.82 0.12
CA ASN A 110 2.96 -9.72 0.05
C ASN A 110 2.31 -9.89 1.44
N ASN A 111 1.01 -9.64 1.54
CA ASN A 111 0.27 -9.66 2.81
C ASN A 111 0.23 -11.04 3.49
N LEU A 112 0.41 -12.13 2.74
CA LEU A 112 0.39 -13.50 3.29
C LEU A 112 1.78 -13.96 3.72
N THR A 113 2.81 -13.71 2.91
CA THR A 113 4.16 -14.20 3.15
C THR A 113 5.08 -13.21 3.86
N ALA A 114 4.64 -11.95 3.97
CA ALA A 114 5.43 -10.80 4.43
C ALA A 114 6.68 -10.49 3.57
N ARG A 115 6.88 -11.20 2.44
CA ARG A 115 8.06 -11.05 1.58
C ARG A 115 7.91 -9.90 0.61
N LYS A 116 9.03 -9.21 0.37
CA LYS A 116 9.12 -8.16 -0.64
C LYS A 116 8.91 -8.74 -2.05
N PHE A 117 8.17 -8.03 -2.89
CA PHE A 117 8.12 -8.24 -4.33
C PHE A 117 8.72 -7.02 -5.04
N VAL A 118 9.27 -7.23 -6.23
CA VAL A 118 10.04 -6.24 -6.99
C VAL A 118 9.38 -5.92 -8.33
N LEU A 119 9.73 -4.78 -8.92
CA LEU A 119 9.31 -4.40 -10.27
C LEU A 119 9.85 -5.39 -11.31
N GLY A 120 9.04 -5.70 -12.32
CA GLY A 120 9.38 -6.66 -13.37
C GLY A 120 10.04 -6.07 -14.62
N CYS A 121 10.12 -4.74 -14.75
CA CYS A 121 10.88 -4.08 -15.81
C CYS A 121 12.36 -3.92 -15.41
N THR A 122 13.19 -3.34 -16.28
CA THR A 122 14.57 -2.99 -15.90
C THR A 122 14.63 -1.61 -15.23
N PRO A 123 15.62 -1.36 -14.36
CA PRO A 123 15.83 -0.03 -13.78
C PRO A 123 15.94 1.08 -14.83
N GLU A 124 16.59 0.82 -15.97
CA GLU A 124 16.74 1.78 -17.06
C GLU A 124 15.41 2.11 -17.73
N ALA A 125 14.57 1.09 -17.98
CA ALA A 125 13.24 1.28 -18.54
C ALA A 125 12.34 2.08 -17.59
N PHE A 126 12.43 1.81 -16.29
CA PHE A 126 11.73 2.57 -15.26
C PHE A 126 12.20 4.03 -15.18
N ALA A 127 13.51 4.27 -15.28
CA ALA A 127 14.06 5.62 -15.34
C ALA A 127 13.55 6.40 -16.56
N GLU A 128 13.50 5.77 -17.72
CA GLU A 128 12.92 6.38 -18.93
C GLU A 128 11.42 6.66 -18.78
N ALA A 129 10.66 5.76 -18.15
CA ALA A 129 9.25 5.97 -17.84
C ALA A 129 9.07 7.20 -16.93
N ALA A 130 9.89 7.34 -15.89
CA ALA A 130 9.88 8.49 -14.99
C ALA A 130 10.20 9.80 -15.73
N ARG A 131 11.21 9.81 -16.60
CA ARG A 131 11.55 10.98 -17.43
C ARG A 131 10.43 11.32 -18.40
N ALA A 132 9.80 10.33 -19.02
CA ALA A 132 8.68 10.53 -19.95
C ALA A 132 7.47 11.16 -19.24
N ALA A 133 7.10 10.62 -18.07
CA ALA A 133 6.05 11.19 -17.23
C ALA A 133 6.41 12.62 -16.77
N ALA A 134 7.65 12.87 -16.36
CA ALA A 134 8.12 14.20 -15.97
C ALA A 134 7.99 15.23 -17.11
N ARG A 135 8.39 14.85 -18.34
CA ARG A 135 8.18 15.68 -19.55
C ARG A 135 6.69 15.94 -19.81
N GLY A 136 5.83 14.98 -19.46
CA GLY A 136 4.37 15.10 -19.52
C GLY A 136 3.74 15.93 -18.40
N GLY A 137 4.53 16.46 -17.46
CA GLY A 137 4.03 17.29 -16.36
C GLY A 137 3.69 16.53 -15.08
N ALA A 138 4.15 15.29 -14.93
CA ALA A 138 3.98 14.53 -13.68
C ALA A 138 4.63 15.26 -12.49
N THR A 139 3.96 15.23 -11.35
CA THR A 139 4.49 15.76 -10.08
C THR A 139 5.05 14.61 -9.26
N PHE A 140 6.37 14.61 -9.04
CA PHE A 140 7.08 13.59 -8.30
C PHE A 140 7.43 14.04 -6.88
N PRO A 141 7.65 13.11 -5.91
CA PRO A 141 8.03 13.42 -4.53
C PRO A 141 9.51 13.81 -4.41
N LEU A 142 9.91 14.86 -5.13
CA LEU A 142 11.27 15.37 -5.15
C LEU A 142 11.61 16.09 -3.84
N ARG A 143 12.80 15.82 -3.31
CA ARG A 143 13.40 16.65 -2.26
C ARG A 143 13.89 17.97 -2.83
N ALA A 144 14.17 18.94 -1.95
CA ALA A 144 14.68 20.25 -2.35
C ALA A 144 15.98 20.11 -3.19
N GLY A 145 15.92 20.54 -4.46
CA GLY A 145 17.05 20.44 -5.39
C GLY A 145 17.28 19.05 -6.00
N GLU A 146 16.41 18.07 -5.74
CA GLU A 146 16.50 16.72 -6.27
C GLU A 146 16.00 16.67 -7.73
N THR A 147 16.76 15.99 -8.59
CA THR A 147 16.34 15.71 -9.97
C THR A 147 15.53 14.41 -10.04
N ILE A 148 14.79 14.19 -11.13
CA ILE A 148 14.08 12.93 -11.39
C ILE A 148 15.05 11.74 -11.35
N ASP A 149 16.24 11.89 -11.94
CA ASP A 149 17.25 10.83 -11.94
C ASP A 149 17.75 10.51 -10.53
N ALA A 150 17.93 11.52 -9.69
CA ALA A 150 18.33 11.34 -8.30
C ALA A 150 17.24 10.64 -7.46
N LEU A 151 15.96 10.99 -7.68
CA LEU A 151 14.82 10.30 -7.08
C LEU A 151 14.78 8.82 -7.50
N VAL A 152 14.89 8.55 -8.80
CA VAL A 152 14.88 7.18 -9.33
C VAL A 152 16.03 6.36 -8.72
N ALA A 153 17.26 6.87 -8.76
CA ALA A 153 18.42 6.18 -8.20
C ALA A 153 18.27 5.91 -6.70
N ARG A 154 17.62 6.80 -5.96
CA ARG A 154 17.38 6.65 -4.53
C ARG A 154 16.33 5.59 -4.20
N LEU A 155 15.28 5.47 -5.02
CA LEU A 155 14.21 4.48 -4.82
C LEU A 155 14.51 3.14 -5.50
N GLU A 156 15.48 3.07 -6.40
CA GLU A 156 15.82 1.87 -7.16
C GLU A 156 16.04 0.63 -6.29
N PRO A 157 16.86 0.65 -5.21
CA PRO A 157 17.04 -0.54 -4.37
C PRO A 157 15.74 -0.99 -3.70
N LEU A 158 14.86 -0.04 -3.39
CA LEU A 158 13.56 -0.33 -2.76
C LEU A 158 12.60 -0.99 -3.74
N LEU A 159 12.73 -0.71 -5.04
CA LEU A 159 11.85 -1.22 -6.09
C LEU A 159 12.37 -2.51 -6.74
N PHE A 160 13.70 -2.69 -6.84
CA PHE A 160 14.31 -3.75 -7.65
C PHE A 160 15.15 -4.76 -6.86
N ASP A 161 15.64 -4.43 -5.66
CA ASP A 161 16.46 -5.34 -4.87
C ASP A 161 15.62 -6.09 -3.83
N ALA A 162 15.42 -7.39 -4.04
CA ALA A 162 14.70 -8.26 -3.12
C ALA A 162 15.47 -8.54 -1.80
N ALA A 163 16.77 -8.29 -1.76
CA ALA A 163 17.61 -8.44 -0.56
C ALA A 163 17.57 -7.19 0.33
N VAL A 164 17.22 -6.01 -0.22
CA VAL A 164 16.97 -4.80 0.58
C VAL A 164 15.61 -4.94 1.25
N ASP A 165 15.61 -4.91 2.58
CA ASP A 165 14.41 -5.00 3.42
C ASP A 165 13.49 -6.15 3.01
N PRO A 166 13.95 -7.42 3.07
CA PRO A 166 13.31 -8.55 2.38
C PRO A 166 11.99 -9.01 3.00
N THR A 167 11.67 -8.57 4.21
CA THR A 167 10.44 -8.93 4.93
C THR A 167 9.93 -7.78 5.79
N VAL A 168 8.62 -7.50 5.73
CA VAL A 168 8.00 -6.44 6.55
C VAL A 168 7.95 -6.81 8.02
N THR A 169 7.72 -8.10 8.31
CA THR A 169 7.70 -8.64 9.66
C THR A 169 8.43 -9.96 9.65
N SER A 170 9.57 -10.02 10.34
CA SER A 170 10.32 -11.25 10.53
C SER A 170 9.76 -11.99 11.74
N LYS A 171 9.26 -13.21 11.55
CA LYS A 171 8.86 -14.10 12.66
C LYS A 171 9.96 -15.09 13.05
N THR A 172 10.88 -15.32 12.11
CA THR A 172 12.00 -16.25 12.25
C THR A 172 13.22 -15.58 11.61
N PRO A 173 13.85 -14.61 12.30
CA PRO A 173 15.02 -13.93 11.76
C PRO A 173 16.15 -14.94 11.52
N PRO A 174 17.10 -14.64 10.60
CA PRO A 174 18.31 -15.43 10.44
C PRO A 174 19.00 -15.68 11.78
N HIS A 175 19.73 -16.80 11.90
CA HIS A 175 20.36 -17.17 13.17
C HIS A 175 21.26 -16.04 13.71
N GLY A 176 20.96 -15.57 14.93
CA GLY A 176 21.69 -14.49 15.59
C GLY A 176 21.28 -13.07 15.19
N ALA A 177 20.32 -12.91 14.27
CA ALA A 177 19.76 -11.61 13.93
C ALA A 177 18.63 -11.22 14.89
N ASP A 178 18.55 -9.92 15.18
CA ASP A 178 17.51 -9.34 16.02
C ASP A 178 16.19 -9.24 15.24
N ILE A 179 15.06 -9.57 15.87
CA ILE A 179 13.75 -9.62 15.21
C ILE A 179 13.23 -8.23 14.81
N LEU A 180 13.52 -7.18 15.59
CA LEU A 180 13.12 -5.81 15.29
C LEU A 180 13.97 -5.28 14.14
N ALA A 181 15.29 -5.44 14.23
CA ALA A 181 16.20 -5.01 13.17
C ALA A 181 16.03 -5.80 11.86
N ALA A 182 15.56 -7.06 11.92
CA ALA A 182 15.30 -7.87 10.74
C ALA A 182 13.91 -7.64 10.11
N SER A 183 13.09 -6.77 10.70
CA SER A 183 11.74 -6.45 10.21
C SER A 183 11.73 -5.06 9.59
N ALA A 184 11.24 -4.92 8.36
CA ALA A 184 11.21 -3.63 7.69
C ALA A 184 10.06 -2.70 8.14
N ASN A 185 9.11 -3.19 8.94
CA ASN A 185 8.03 -2.35 9.43
C ASN A 185 8.55 -1.16 10.25
N ASN A 186 7.82 -0.06 10.16
CA ASN A 186 8.20 1.21 10.76
C ASN A 186 7.50 1.37 12.12
N LEU A 187 7.43 0.30 12.92
CA LEU A 187 6.93 0.34 14.30
C LEU A 187 8.06 0.53 15.31
N HIS A 188 9.28 0.13 14.94
CA HIS A 188 10.48 0.24 15.77
C HIS A 188 11.60 0.82 14.92
N VAL A 189 12.20 1.94 15.36
CA VAL A 189 13.23 2.65 14.57
C VAL A 189 14.52 2.71 15.36
N GLY A 190 15.56 2.06 14.83
CA GLY A 190 16.90 2.12 15.42
C GLY A 190 17.04 1.41 16.78
N VAL A 191 16.12 0.49 17.12
CA VAL A 191 16.14 -0.28 18.37
C VAL A 191 16.19 -1.79 18.09
N ARG A 192 16.69 -2.53 19.07
CA ARG A 192 16.77 -4.00 19.11
C ARG A 192 16.01 -4.53 20.32
N MET A 193 15.75 -5.84 20.36
CA MET A 193 15.10 -6.48 21.50
C MET A 193 15.82 -6.20 22.83
N ALA A 194 17.16 -6.19 22.84
CA ALA A 194 17.93 -5.90 24.04
C ALA A 194 17.73 -4.47 24.57
N ASP A 195 17.41 -3.50 23.70
CA ASP A 195 17.13 -2.12 24.12
C ASP A 195 15.78 -2.03 24.86
N LEU A 196 14.89 -3.00 24.66
CA LEU A 196 13.57 -3.05 25.29
C LEU A 196 13.63 -3.58 26.73
N ASP A 197 14.70 -4.25 27.15
CA ASP A 197 14.81 -4.85 28.49
C ASP A 197 14.69 -3.82 29.62
N LEU A 198 15.15 -2.59 29.38
CA LEU A 198 15.09 -1.47 30.33
C LEU A 198 14.07 -0.40 29.93
N PHE A 199 13.39 -0.59 28.80
CA PHE A 199 12.36 0.33 28.33
C PHE A 199 11.05 0.03 29.05
N ARG A 200 10.51 1.05 29.74
CA ARG A 200 9.18 0.97 30.32
C ARG A 200 8.17 1.57 29.36
N GLU A 201 7.41 0.70 28.71
CA GLU A 201 6.39 1.10 27.76
C GLU A 201 5.20 1.79 28.46
N GLU A 202 4.86 3.01 28.04
CA GLU A 202 3.73 3.79 28.58
C GLU A 202 2.51 3.75 27.65
N TYR A 203 2.72 3.66 26.33
CA TYR A 203 1.68 3.77 25.29
C TYR A 203 1.79 2.66 24.21
N PRO A 204 1.69 1.37 24.59
CA PRO A 204 2.05 0.23 23.74
C PRO A 204 1.30 0.11 22.40
N LEU A 205 0.16 0.77 22.26
CA LEU A 205 -0.72 0.61 21.09
C LEU A 205 -0.65 1.80 20.11
N ASN A 206 -0.09 2.93 20.53
CA ASN A 206 -0.19 4.19 19.79
C ASN A 206 1.07 5.07 19.88
N SER A 207 2.21 4.46 20.20
CA SER A 207 3.53 5.10 20.09
C SER A 207 4.43 4.39 19.08
N ARG A 208 5.43 5.13 18.62
CA ARG A 208 6.64 4.65 17.96
C ARG A 208 7.82 5.37 18.56
#